data_AF-A0A2V9T0E8-F1
#
_entry.id   AF-A0A2V9T0E8-F1
#
_cell.length_a   1.000
_cell.length_b   1.000
_cell.length_c   1.000
_cell.angle_alpha   90.00
_cell.angle_beta   90.00
_cell.angle_gamma   90.00
#
_symmetry.space_group_name_H-M   'P 1'
#
loop_
_entity.id
_entity.type
_entity.pdbx_description
1 polymer ?
#
loop_
_entity_poly.entity_id
_entity_poly.type
_entity_poly.pdbx_seq_one_letter_code
_entity_poly.pdbx_strand_id
1 'polypeptide(L)'
;MIQSVLPQLNFSFYRHQPIPADFSGGQITSDAGLLPLRASDQRHHLTRDWAAGLSDPRQHDRLRHDSLALLRQRIYQIVAGYEDANDADRLRHDPMLQIVADQKLGDALGSQPTLSRWETRLPPAIWCAATTGCASSSSASAATRSASVGRFCSTSIPPTIPLMASNNSASSTAVMASTCITPC
;
A
#
# COMPACT_ATOMS: atom_id res chain seq x y z
N MET A 1 -33.87 -23.54 29.36
CA MET A 1 -32.67 -22.69 29.20
C MET A 1 -31.97 -23.12 27.92
N ILE A 2 -32.07 -22.33 26.85
CA ILE A 2 -31.29 -22.57 25.64
C ILE A 2 -29.92 -21.97 25.90
N GLN A 3 -28.94 -22.81 26.23
CA GLN A 3 -27.54 -22.39 26.28
C GLN A 3 -27.13 -22.17 24.83
N SER A 4 -27.18 -20.92 24.36
CA SER A 4 -26.73 -20.55 23.02
C SER A 4 -25.21 -20.71 22.98
N VAL A 5 -24.75 -21.90 22.59
CA VAL A 5 -23.33 -22.19 22.38
C VAL A 5 -22.92 -21.54 21.07
N LEU A 6 -22.81 -20.21 21.04
CA LEU A 6 -22.21 -19.55 19.89
C LEU A 6 -20.72 -19.97 19.87
N PRO A 7 -20.23 -20.55 18.76
CA PRO A 7 -18.85 -21.00 18.68
C PRO A 7 -17.92 -19.79 18.83
N GLN A 8 -17.00 -19.87 19.80
CA GLN A 8 -15.94 -18.88 19.95
C GLN A 8 -14.96 -19.02 18.77
N LEU A 9 -14.55 -17.89 18.22
CA LEU A 9 -13.50 -17.84 17.19
C LEU A 9 -12.18 -17.49 17.87
N ASN A 10 -11.12 -18.24 17.58
CA ASN A 10 -9.80 -17.94 18.11
C ASN A 10 -8.83 -17.62 16.97
N PHE A 11 -8.15 -16.49 17.09
CA PHE A 11 -7.18 -16.01 16.12
C PHE A 11 -5.76 -16.05 16.71
N SER A 12 -4.84 -16.70 16.00
CA SER A 12 -3.44 -16.88 16.40
C SER A 12 -2.45 -16.05 15.58
N PHE A 13 -2.93 -15.15 14.71
CA PHE A 13 -2.05 -14.32 13.88
C PHE A 13 -1.30 -13.25 14.68
N TYR A 14 -1.81 -12.89 15.87
CA TYR A 14 -1.23 -11.84 16.70
C TYR A 14 -0.11 -12.42 17.55
N ARG A 15 1.13 -11.99 17.31
CA ARG A 15 2.31 -12.63 17.90
C ARG A 15 2.44 -12.48 19.42
N HIS A 16 1.73 -11.51 20.00
CA HIS A 16 1.86 -11.17 21.41
C HIS A 16 0.92 -11.99 22.31
N GLN A 17 -0.26 -12.38 21.80
CA GLN A 17 -1.24 -13.22 22.51
C GLN A 17 -2.32 -13.74 21.54
N PRO A 18 -2.97 -14.89 21.81
CA PRO A 18 -4.15 -15.31 21.06
C PRO A 18 -5.32 -14.34 21.28
N ILE A 19 -6.16 -14.17 20.26
CA ILE A 19 -7.33 -13.29 20.31
C ILE A 19 -8.61 -14.16 20.29
N PRO A 20 -9.25 -14.38 21.45
CA PRO A 20 -10.58 -14.97 21.49
C PRO A 20 -11.63 -13.92 21.10
N ALA A 21 -12.53 -14.29 20.18
CA ALA A 21 -13.72 -13.55 19.83
C ALA A 21 -14.94 -14.39 20.23
N ASP A 22 -15.69 -13.88 21.20
CA ASP A 22 -16.95 -14.44 21.66
C ASP A 22 -18.10 -13.44 21.44
N PHE A 23 -19.31 -13.86 21.79
CA PHE A 23 -20.52 -13.04 21.72
C PHE A 23 -21.05 -12.72 23.11
N SER A 24 -20.19 -12.78 24.14
CA SER A 24 -20.57 -12.58 25.54
C SER A 24 -20.56 -11.10 25.96
N GLY A 25 -20.20 -10.19 25.05
CA GLY A 25 -20.33 -8.74 25.25
C GLY A 25 -19.21 -8.10 26.07
N GLY A 26 -17.99 -8.64 26.00
CA GLY A 26 -16.79 -8.08 26.63
C GLY A 26 -16.34 -6.75 26.01
N GLN A 27 -15.13 -6.72 25.44
CA GLN A 27 -14.69 -5.56 24.65
C GLN A 27 -15.36 -5.59 23.28
N ILE A 28 -16.16 -4.58 22.98
CA ILE A 28 -16.94 -4.50 21.75
C ILE A 28 -16.37 -3.39 20.86
N THR A 29 -16.27 -3.69 19.56
CA THR A 29 -15.76 -2.78 18.54
C THR A 29 -16.46 -3.06 17.21
N SER A 30 -16.74 -2.01 16.44
CA SER A 30 -17.27 -2.12 15.07
C SER A 30 -16.27 -2.79 14.13
N ASP A 31 -14.98 -2.69 14.44
CA ASP A 31 -13.89 -3.07 13.54
C ASP A 31 -13.46 -4.54 13.76
N ALA A 32 -14.22 -5.30 14.55
CA ALA A 32 -13.99 -6.72 14.81
C ALA A 32 -13.98 -7.56 13.52
N GLY A 33 -14.66 -7.09 12.48
CA GLY A 33 -14.66 -7.70 11.14
C GLY A 33 -13.27 -7.77 10.48
N LEU A 34 -12.29 -6.99 10.97
CA LEU A 34 -10.92 -7.05 10.48
C LEU A 34 -10.16 -8.31 10.94
N LEU A 35 -10.58 -8.98 12.02
CA LEU A 35 -9.93 -10.20 12.53
C LEU A 35 -9.88 -11.34 11.49
N PRO A 36 -11.01 -11.78 10.89
CA PRO A 36 -10.97 -12.81 9.86
C PRO A 36 -10.18 -12.38 8.62
N LEU A 37 -10.21 -11.10 8.26
CA LEU A 37 -9.42 -10.58 7.15
C LEU A 37 -7.91 -10.67 7.44
N ARG A 38 -7.47 -10.26 8.64
CA ARG A 38 -6.08 -10.38 9.07
C ARG A 38 -5.64 -11.84 9.19
N ALA A 39 -6.53 -12.73 9.64
CA ALA A 39 -6.26 -14.16 9.68
C ALA A 39 -6.03 -14.73 8.27
N SER A 40 -6.82 -14.29 7.27
CA SER A 40 -6.63 -14.64 5.87
C SER A 40 -5.32 -14.09 5.31
N ASP A 41 -5.04 -12.81 5.53
CA ASP A 41 -3.77 -12.16 5.17
C ASP A 41 -2.56 -12.92 5.74
N GLN A 42 -2.60 -13.32 7.01
CA GLN A 42 -1.51 -14.08 7.62
C GLN A 42 -1.30 -15.46 6.97
N ARG A 43 -2.39 -16.15 6.59
CA ARG A 43 -2.33 -17.47 5.94
C ARG A 43 -1.76 -17.40 4.52
N HIS A 44 -2.01 -16.29 3.82
CA HIS A 44 -1.61 -16.10 2.43
C HIS A 44 -0.43 -15.14 2.25
N HIS A 45 0.10 -14.59 3.34
CA HIS A 45 1.23 -13.66 3.37
C HIS A 45 1.04 -12.39 2.50
N LEU A 46 -0.20 -11.96 2.23
CA LEU A 46 -0.49 -10.91 1.24
C LEU A 46 0.27 -9.60 1.54
N THR A 47 0.10 -9.07 2.75
CA THR A 47 0.76 -7.82 3.17
C THR A 47 2.26 -7.98 3.31
N ARG A 48 2.74 -9.16 3.69
CA ARG A 48 4.17 -9.46 3.80
C ARG A 48 4.83 -9.43 2.42
N ASP A 49 4.25 -10.12 1.45
CA ASP A 49 4.80 -10.24 0.11
C ASP A 49 4.73 -8.90 -0.63
N TRP A 50 3.66 -8.13 -0.40
CA TRP A 50 3.58 -6.76 -0.90
C TRP A 50 4.64 -5.86 -0.26
N ALA A 51 4.82 -5.91 1.07
CA ALA A 51 5.83 -5.11 1.74
C ALA A 51 7.26 -5.47 1.30
N ALA A 52 7.54 -6.74 1.01
CA ALA A 52 8.84 -7.18 0.50
C ALA A 52 9.18 -6.58 -0.88
N GLY A 53 8.17 -6.25 -1.68
CA GLY A 53 8.34 -5.55 -2.96
C GLY A 53 8.46 -4.03 -2.83
N LEU A 54 8.15 -3.45 -1.67
CA LEU A 54 8.24 -2.00 -1.44
C LEU A 54 9.68 -1.61 -1.07
N SER A 55 10.32 -0.82 -1.93
CA SER A 55 11.57 -0.16 -1.57
C SER A 55 11.26 1.07 -0.71
N ASP A 56 11.63 1.03 0.57
CA ASP A 56 11.51 2.16 1.47
C ASP A 56 12.83 2.95 1.56
N PRO A 57 12.92 4.15 0.97
CA PRO A 57 14.14 4.95 0.97
C PRO A 57 14.44 5.63 2.32
N ARG A 58 13.64 5.37 3.36
CA ARG A 58 13.85 5.91 4.70
C ARG A 58 15.14 5.35 5.31
N GLN A 59 15.83 6.20 6.07
CA GLN A 59 16.99 5.77 6.85
C GLN A 59 16.53 4.80 7.93
N HIS A 60 17.02 3.56 7.87
CA HIS A 60 16.63 2.46 8.77
C HIS A 60 16.80 2.83 10.25
N ASP A 61 17.88 3.54 10.60
CA ASP A 61 18.19 3.96 11.98
C ASP A 61 17.20 4.99 12.56
N ARG A 62 16.33 5.55 11.72
CA ARG A 62 15.31 6.53 12.10
C ARG A 62 13.88 5.98 11.99
N LEU A 63 13.73 4.69 11.68
CA LEU A 63 12.43 4.05 11.56
C LEU A 63 11.89 3.62 12.92
N ARG A 64 10.80 4.26 13.35
CA ARG A 64 9.99 3.75 14.47
C ARG A 64 8.98 2.68 14.03
N HIS A 65 8.56 2.73 12.77
CA HIS A 65 7.58 1.81 12.20
C HIS A 65 8.14 1.25 10.90
N ASP A 66 8.18 -0.09 10.82
CA ASP A 66 8.57 -0.80 9.60
C ASP A 66 7.52 -0.61 8.49
N SER A 67 7.94 -0.75 7.23
CA SER A 67 7.07 -0.62 6.06
C SER A 67 5.93 -1.63 6.08
N LEU A 68 6.14 -2.85 6.57
CA LEU A 68 5.06 -3.83 6.72
C LEU A 68 4.00 -3.35 7.73
N ALA A 69 4.42 -2.76 8.85
CA ALA A 69 3.50 -2.25 9.87
C ALA A 69 2.66 -1.09 9.34
N LEU A 70 3.29 -0.15 8.60
CA LEU A 70 2.58 0.97 7.98
C LEU A 70 1.66 0.52 6.85
N LEU A 71 2.07 -0.45 6.04
CA LEU A 71 1.24 -1.04 4.99
C LEU A 71 0.00 -1.71 5.58
N ARG A 72 0.16 -2.53 6.63
CA ARG A 72 -0.97 -3.15 7.31
C ARG A 72 -1.90 -2.13 7.95
N GLN A 73 -1.34 -1.19 8.70
CA GLN A 73 -2.11 -0.07 9.27
C GLN A 73 -2.96 0.58 8.18
N ARG A 74 -2.34 0.88 7.02
CA ARG A 74 -3.02 1.60 5.96
C ARG A 74 -4.10 0.79 5.27
N ILE A 75 -3.82 -0.46 4.90
CA ILE A 75 -4.79 -1.37 4.29
C ILE A 75 -5.99 -1.56 5.20
N TYR A 76 -5.76 -1.82 6.49
CA TYR A 76 -6.86 -2.07 7.43
C TYR A 76 -7.67 -0.81 7.76
N GLN A 77 -7.03 0.37 7.78
CA GLN A 77 -7.75 1.65 7.86
C GLN A 77 -8.66 1.86 6.64
N ILE A 78 -8.18 1.60 5.43
CA ILE A 78 -9.01 1.72 4.20
C ILE A 78 -10.18 0.73 4.26
N VAL A 79 -9.95 -0.52 4.63
CA VAL A 79 -11.01 -1.54 4.73
C VAL A 79 -12.05 -1.17 5.79
N ALA A 80 -11.64 -0.53 6.89
CA ALA A 80 -12.53 -0.07 7.94
C ALA A 80 -13.28 1.24 7.61
N GLY A 81 -13.02 1.85 6.44
CA GLY A 81 -13.66 3.11 6.03
C GLY A 81 -12.96 4.38 6.53
N TYR A 82 -11.65 4.30 6.80
CA TYR A 82 -10.79 5.41 7.19
C TYR A 82 -9.78 5.75 6.08
N GLU A 83 -10.26 5.85 4.84
CA GLU A 83 -9.41 5.99 3.65
C GLU A 83 -8.73 7.36 3.53
N ASP A 84 -9.21 8.42 4.18
CA ASP A 84 -8.59 9.76 4.08
C ASP A 84 -7.39 9.98 5.01
N ALA A 85 -7.17 9.05 5.95
CA ALA A 85 -6.14 9.09 6.99
C ALA A 85 -6.20 10.30 7.95
N ASN A 86 -7.26 11.12 7.94
CA ASN A 86 -7.36 12.29 8.82
C ASN A 86 -7.44 11.90 10.30
N ASP A 87 -8.01 10.71 10.56
CA ASP A 87 -8.24 10.13 11.86
C ASP A 87 -7.05 9.30 12.35
N ALA A 88 -5.99 9.17 11.56
CA ALA A 88 -4.86 8.28 11.88
C ALA A 88 -4.20 8.63 13.22
N ASP A 89 -4.18 9.91 13.61
CA ASP A 89 -3.64 10.34 14.90
C ASP A 89 -4.48 9.88 16.09
N ARG A 90 -5.79 9.73 15.92
CA ARG A 90 -6.69 9.14 16.91
C ARG A 90 -6.62 7.62 16.88
N LEU A 91 -6.73 7.04 15.68
CA LEU A 91 -6.80 5.60 15.42
C LEU A 91 -5.51 4.86 15.74
N ARG A 92 -4.36 5.54 15.81
CA ARG A 92 -3.09 4.90 16.19
C ARG A 92 -3.09 4.27 17.59
N HIS A 93 -4.04 4.67 18.43
CA HIS A 93 -4.23 4.15 19.78
C HIS A 93 -5.38 3.12 19.86
N ASP A 94 -6.05 2.84 18.74
CA ASP A 94 -7.12 1.85 18.69
C ASP A 94 -6.55 0.43 18.87
N PRO A 95 -7.02 -0.35 19.87
CA PRO A 95 -6.53 -1.71 20.11
C PRO A 95 -6.75 -2.66 18.94
N MET A 96 -7.86 -2.56 18.21
CA MET A 96 -8.15 -3.43 17.07
C MET A 96 -7.18 -3.17 15.93
N LEU A 97 -6.95 -1.90 15.59
CA LEU A 97 -6.00 -1.51 14.56
C LEU A 97 -4.57 -1.91 14.94
N GLN A 98 -4.19 -1.80 16.22
CA GLN A 98 -2.90 -2.29 16.71
C GLN A 98 -2.76 -3.81 16.52
N ILE A 99 -3.79 -4.58 16.89
CA ILE A 99 -3.80 -6.04 16.74
C ILE A 99 -3.65 -6.45 15.26
N VAL A 100 -4.44 -5.87 14.36
CA VAL A 100 -4.39 -6.27 12.95
C VAL A 100 -3.11 -5.80 12.26
N ALA A 101 -2.52 -4.69 12.69
CA ALA A 101 -1.19 -4.26 12.23
C ALA A 101 -0.02 -5.07 12.82
N ASP A 102 -0.30 -6.04 13.72
CA ASP A 102 0.70 -6.79 14.49
C ASP A 102 1.60 -5.89 15.36
N GLN A 103 1.04 -4.74 15.79
CA GLN A 103 1.63 -3.83 16.75
C GLN A 103 1.28 -4.28 18.17
N LYS A 104 2.25 -4.20 19.08
CA LYS A 104 2.00 -4.50 20.49
C LYS A 104 0.96 -3.52 21.05
N LEU A 105 -0.02 -4.03 21.79
CA LEU A 105 -1.03 -3.20 22.45
C LEU A 105 -0.37 -2.14 23.33
N GLY A 106 -0.82 -0.89 23.18
CA GLY A 106 -0.26 0.28 23.87
C GLY A 106 0.86 0.99 23.10
N ASP A 107 1.52 0.30 22.15
CA ASP A 107 2.46 0.96 21.25
C ASP A 107 1.68 1.65 20.12
N ALA A 108 1.82 2.97 20.03
CA ALA A 108 1.09 3.75 19.05
C ALA A 108 1.52 3.37 17.62
N LEU A 109 0.54 3.24 16.71
CA LEU A 109 0.82 3.10 15.28
C LEU A 109 1.40 4.39 14.68
N GLY A 110 1.68 4.37 13.37
CA GLY A 110 2.12 5.55 12.64
C GLY A 110 1.10 6.68 12.74
N SER A 111 1.57 7.89 13.00
CA SER A 111 0.76 9.12 12.95
C SER A 111 0.37 9.46 11.51
N GLN A 112 -0.61 10.35 11.34
CA GLN A 112 -1.01 10.88 10.02
C GLN A 112 0.19 11.34 9.17
N PRO A 113 1.09 12.22 9.67
CA PRO A 113 2.24 12.65 8.87
C PRO A 113 3.25 11.53 8.60
N THR A 114 3.27 10.48 9.42
CA THR A 114 4.12 9.30 9.16
C THR A 114 3.61 8.50 7.98
N LEU A 115 2.29 8.27 7.92
CA LEU A 115 1.64 7.60 6.79
C LEU A 115 1.79 8.41 5.50
N SER A 116 1.48 9.71 5.51
CA SER A 116 1.59 10.55 4.31
C SER A 116 3.02 10.59 3.76
N ARG A 117 4.04 10.67 4.63
CA ARG A 117 5.45 10.63 4.21
C ARG A 117 5.84 9.28 3.63
N TRP A 118 5.32 8.18 4.18
CA TRP A 118 5.58 6.85 3.68
C TRP A 118 4.94 6.63 2.31
N GLU A 119 3.66 6.98 2.15
CA GLU A 119 2.92 6.89 0.88
C GLU A 119 3.57 7.71 -0.23
N THR A 120 3.99 8.94 0.08
CA THR A 120 4.67 9.83 -0.90
C THR A 120 6.00 9.26 -1.39
N ARG A 121 6.62 8.35 -0.62
CA ARG A 121 7.94 7.78 -0.93
C ARG A 121 7.86 6.45 -1.66
N LEU A 122 6.70 5.80 -1.71
CA LEU A 122 6.51 4.60 -2.51
C LEU A 122 6.52 5.00 -3.99
N PRO A 123 7.33 4.34 -4.85
CA PRO A 123 7.41 4.71 -6.25
C PRO A 123 6.04 4.53 -6.94
N PRO A 124 5.61 5.45 -7.80
CA PRO A 124 4.32 5.37 -8.51
C PRO A 124 4.19 4.09 -9.37
N ALA A 125 5.30 3.44 -9.71
CA ALA A 125 5.33 2.17 -10.44
C ALA A 125 4.57 1.03 -9.75
N ILE A 126 4.51 1.00 -8.41
CA ILE A 126 3.75 -0.04 -7.68
C ILE A 126 2.23 0.17 -7.79
N TRP A 127 1.78 1.43 -7.87
CA TRP A 127 0.36 1.71 -8.08
C TRP A 127 -0.07 1.38 -9.51
N CYS A 128 0.80 1.65 -10.49
CA CYS A 128 0.60 1.23 -11.88
C CYS A 128 0.65 -0.31 -12.05
N ALA A 129 1.53 -1.03 -11.36
CA ALA A 129 1.63 -2.49 -11.46
C ALA A 129 0.48 -3.23 -10.79
N ALA A 130 -0.14 -2.66 -9.75
CA ALA A 130 -1.32 -3.24 -9.09
C ALA A 130 -2.62 -3.03 -9.89
N THR A 131 -2.67 -2.02 -10.76
CA THR A 131 -3.85 -1.70 -11.60
C THR A 131 -3.73 -2.21 -13.03
N THR A 132 -2.50 -2.33 -13.54
CA THR A 132 -2.20 -2.91 -14.85
C THR A 132 -1.62 -4.29 -14.59
N GLY A 133 -2.38 -5.37 -14.77
CA GLY A 133 -1.96 -6.76 -14.55
C GLY A 133 -0.83 -7.24 -15.47
N CYS A 134 0.29 -6.51 -15.54
CA CYS A 134 1.49 -6.90 -16.23
C CYS A 134 2.43 -7.59 -15.24
N ALA A 135 2.20 -8.88 -15.04
CA ALA A 135 3.23 -9.76 -14.52
C ALA A 135 4.34 -9.85 -15.56
N SER A 136 5.45 -9.13 -15.36
CA SER A 136 6.66 -9.31 -16.16
C SER A 136 7.32 -10.63 -15.78
N SER A 137 6.97 -11.69 -16.49
CA SER A 137 7.72 -12.94 -16.52
C SER A 137 9.09 -12.68 -17.15
N SER A 138 10.09 -12.45 -16.31
CA SER A 138 11.47 -12.41 -16.73
C SER A 138 11.96 -13.84 -16.96
N SER A 139 11.77 -14.36 -18.18
CA SER A 139 12.53 -15.54 -18.63
C SER A 139 13.92 -15.08 -19.07
N ALA A 140 14.92 -15.40 -18.25
CA ALA A 140 16.31 -15.17 -18.59
C ALA A 140 16.75 -16.21 -19.63
N SER A 141 16.79 -15.81 -20.90
CA SER A 141 17.52 -16.54 -21.94
C SER A 141 18.81 -15.80 -22.27
N ALA A 142 19.93 -16.39 -21.85
CA ALA A 142 21.26 -16.00 -22.23
C ALA A 142 21.43 -16.13 -23.75
N ALA A 143 21.71 -15.01 -24.43
CA ALA A 143 22.13 -15.01 -25.82
C ALA A 143 23.40 -14.17 -25.98
N THR A 144 24.42 -14.90 -26.42
CA THR A 144 25.80 -14.57 -26.77
C THR A 144 25.98 -13.24 -27.50
N ARG A 145 26.97 -12.46 -27.06
CA ARG A 145 27.45 -11.23 -27.73
C ARG A 145 27.98 -11.56 -29.12
N SER A 146 27.50 -10.85 -30.13
CA SER A 146 28.25 -10.61 -31.36
C SER A 146 28.18 -9.12 -31.68
N ALA A 147 29.35 -8.50 -31.77
CA ALA A 147 29.52 -7.10 -32.11
C ALA A 147 29.29 -6.91 -33.61
N SER A 148 28.42 -5.97 -33.98
CA SER A 148 28.41 -5.40 -35.31
C SER A 148 28.21 -3.89 -35.27
N VAL A 149 29.17 -3.23 -35.88
CA VAL A 149 29.30 -1.79 -36.12
C VAL A 149 28.13 -1.24 -36.93
N GLY A 150 27.64 -0.07 -36.51
CA GLY A 150 27.16 0.98 -37.41
C GLY A 150 25.67 1.05 -37.69
N ARG A 151 25.01 2.09 -37.16
CA ARG A 151 24.45 3.17 -37.99
C ARG A 151 23.93 4.32 -37.11
N PHE A 152 24.46 5.51 -37.38
CA PHE A 152 23.92 6.79 -36.95
C PHE A 152 22.71 7.09 -37.86
N CYS A 153 21.52 7.29 -37.28
CA CYS A 153 20.37 7.85 -38.01
C CYS A 153 20.00 9.19 -37.38
N SER A 154 20.43 10.26 -38.06
CA SER A 154 19.88 11.60 -37.93
C SER A 154 18.53 11.68 -38.64
N THR A 155 17.54 12.32 -38.01
CA THR A 155 16.43 13.14 -38.54
C THR A 155 15.35 13.18 -37.46
N SER A 156 14.63 14.26 -37.14
CA SER A 156 14.54 15.64 -37.61
C SER A 156 13.61 16.33 -36.60
N ILE A 157 13.99 17.50 -36.09
CA ILE A 157 13.18 18.32 -35.17
C ILE A 157 12.13 19.08 -36.00
N PRO A 158 10.81 18.96 -35.73
CA PRO A 158 9.84 19.90 -36.29
C PRO A 158 9.78 21.19 -35.45
N PRO A 159 9.58 22.36 -36.09
CA PRO A 159 9.72 23.68 -35.48
C PRO A 159 8.57 24.09 -34.55
N THR A 160 8.94 24.91 -33.57
CA THR A 160 8.08 25.64 -32.63
C THR A 160 7.16 26.63 -33.35
N ILE A 161 5.85 26.58 -33.10
CA ILE A 161 4.88 27.60 -33.55
C ILE A 161 4.52 28.51 -32.36
N PRO A 162 4.47 29.84 -32.55
CA PRO A 162 4.34 30.81 -31.45
C PRO A 162 2.90 30.98 -30.93
N LEU A 163 2.86 31.39 -29.66
CA LEU A 163 1.73 31.79 -28.82
C LEU A 163 1.00 33.04 -29.38
N MET A 164 -0.33 32.99 -29.50
CA MET A 164 -1.19 34.17 -29.57
C MET A 164 -2.30 34.03 -28.52
N ALA A 165 -2.36 35.02 -27.63
CA ALA A 165 -3.29 35.10 -26.52
C ALA A 165 -4.73 35.39 -27.00
N SER A 166 -5.71 34.73 -26.39
CA SER A 166 -7.10 35.19 -26.40
C SER A 166 -7.76 34.86 -25.07
N ASN A 167 -8.28 35.89 -24.42
CA ASN A 167 -8.95 35.86 -23.13
C ASN A 167 -10.35 35.24 -23.27
N ASN A 168 -10.66 34.21 -22.45
CA ASN A 168 -11.78 34.27 -21.50
C ASN A 168 -12.01 32.94 -20.77
N SER A 169 -12.18 33.09 -19.46
CA SER A 169 -12.80 32.22 -18.44
C SER A 169 -13.42 30.87 -18.86
N ALA A 170 -12.80 29.77 -18.43
CA ALA A 170 -13.45 28.63 -17.77
C ALA A 170 -12.36 27.62 -17.32
N SER A 171 -12.27 27.36 -16.02
CA SER A 171 -11.31 26.41 -15.43
C SER A 171 -11.61 24.97 -15.90
N SER A 172 -10.86 24.48 -16.88
CA SER A 172 -10.79 23.06 -17.23
C SER A 172 -9.39 22.52 -16.95
N THR A 173 -9.33 21.58 -16.02
CA THR A 173 -8.14 20.83 -15.60
C THR A 173 -7.59 20.03 -16.78
N ALA A 174 -6.39 20.37 -17.24
CA ALA A 174 -5.69 19.62 -18.29
C ALA A 174 -5.15 18.30 -17.70
N VAL A 175 -5.56 17.17 -18.29
CA VAL A 175 -4.98 15.84 -18.04
C VAL A 175 -3.78 15.69 -18.97
N MET A 176 -2.56 15.69 -18.44
CA MET A 176 -1.37 15.29 -19.21
C MET A 176 -1.33 13.76 -19.29
N ALA A 177 -1.60 13.21 -20.47
CA ALA A 177 -1.24 11.84 -20.79
C ALA A 177 0.26 11.79 -21.12
N SER A 178 1.06 11.16 -20.26
CA SER A 178 2.47 10.90 -20.51
C SER A 178 2.58 9.61 -21.32
N THR A 179 2.88 9.74 -22.61
CA THR A 179 3.20 8.59 -23.46
C THR A 179 4.63 8.14 -23.12
N CYS A 180 4.77 7.01 -22.43
CA CYS A 180 6.06 6.38 -22.21
C CYS A 180 6.58 5.84 -23.55
N ILE A 181 7.57 6.51 -24.13
CA ILE A 181 8.39 5.96 -25.20
C ILE A 181 9.46 5.09 -24.54
N THR A 182 9.36 3.77 -24.69
CA THR A 182 10.42 2.83 -24.32
C THR A 182 11.51 2.84 -25.38
N PRO A 183 12.80 3.04 -25.03
CA PRO A 183 13.88 2.68 -25.94
C PRO A 183 14.04 1.16 -26.00
N CYS A 184 14.27 0.63 -27.20
CA CYS A 184 14.65 -0.77 -27.44
C CYS A 184 16.02 -1.09 -26.86
#